data_AF-A0A7C5PZR3-F1
#
_entry.id   AF-A0A7C5PZR3-F1
#
_cell.length_a   1.000
_cell.length_b   1.000
_cell.length_c   1.000
_cell.angle_alpha   90.00
_cell.angle_beta   90.00
_cell.angle_gamma   90.00
#
_symmetry.space_group_name_H-M   'P 1'
#
loop_
_entity.id
_entity.type
_entity.pdbx_description
1 polymer ?
#
loop_
_entity_poly.entity_id
_entity_poly.type
_entity_poly.pdbx_seq_one_letter_code
_entity_poly.pdbx_strand_id
1 'polypeptide(L)'
;AAYEAWEVQSLYGEIQQALDASSSPTEQLRMLAQTVGERMTQAAAMLPANVEFWSHLSRNEAVRQGFQRLFATLRGRLASIVQEGIAQGEFIEVNAEETASLLIAAYDGLILQWLADPQQVDWPAPSQTLSHVLLHGLQKSPDPTTAQGASRD
;
A
#
# COMPACT_ATOMS: atom_id res chain seq x y z
N ALA A 1 19.65 -1.08 14.18
CA ALA A 1 19.70 0.32 13.70
C ALA A 1 20.15 0.46 12.25
N ALA A 2 21.37 0.07 11.85
CA ALA A 2 21.85 0.25 10.47
C ALA A 2 21.24 -0.75 9.47
N TYR A 3 21.04 -2.01 9.89
CA TYR A 3 20.39 -3.04 9.08
C TYR A 3 18.90 -2.76 8.85
N GLU A 4 18.19 -2.29 9.88
CA GLU A 4 16.76 -1.90 9.82
C GLU A 4 16.51 -0.69 8.90
N ALA A 5 17.35 0.34 8.98
CA ALA A 5 17.26 1.48 8.09
C ALA A 5 17.50 1.06 6.63
N TRP A 6 18.40 0.11 6.41
CA TRP A 6 18.72 -0.45 5.10
C TRP A 6 17.60 -1.34 4.55
N GLU A 7 16.99 -2.20 5.37
CA GLU A 7 15.89 -3.09 4.93
C GLU A 7 14.61 -2.30 4.63
N VAL A 8 14.28 -1.30 5.47
CA VAL A 8 13.19 -0.36 5.22
C VAL A 8 13.46 0.50 3.98
N GLN A 9 14.69 0.96 3.76
CA GLN A 9 15.06 1.67 2.52
C GLN A 9 15.04 0.76 1.29
N SER A 10 15.39 -0.53 1.41
CA SER A 10 15.33 -1.51 0.32
C SER A 10 13.89 -1.80 -0.09
N LEU A 11 13.01 -2.09 0.87
CA LEU A 11 11.58 -2.27 0.62
C LEU A 11 10.98 -1.02 -0.04
N TYR A 12 11.31 0.16 0.49
CA TYR A 12 10.86 1.43 -0.07
C TYR A 12 11.38 1.68 -1.48
N GLY A 13 12.66 1.40 -1.73
CA GLY A 13 13.29 1.57 -3.05
C GLY A 13 12.68 0.67 -4.13
N GLU A 14 12.37 -0.59 -3.78
CA GLU A 14 11.73 -1.53 -4.69
C GLU A 14 10.27 -1.14 -5.00
N ILE A 15 9.50 -0.75 -3.98
CA ILE A 15 8.14 -0.23 -4.15
C ILE A 15 8.16 1.03 -5.03
N GLN A 16 9.11 1.94 -4.81
CA GLN A 16 9.25 3.15 -5.61
C GLN A 16 9.55 2.83 -7.08
N GLN A 17 10.50 1.93 -7.36
CA GLN A 17 10.83 1.52 -8.73
C GLN A 17 9.67 0.85 -9.44
N ALA A 18 8.92 -0.02 -8.76
CA ALA A 18 7.74 -0.67 -9.34
C ALA A 18 6.69 0.37 -9.71
N LEU A 19 6.42 1.35 -8.84
CA LEU A 19 5.43 2.39 -9.07
C LEU A 19 5.81 3.37 -10.20
N ASP A 20 7.09 3.69 -10.34
CA ASP A 20 7.58 4.59 -11.41
C ASP A 20 7.53 3.93 -12.81
N ALA A 21 7.31 2.61 -12.89
CA ALA A 21 7.24 1.87 -14.14
C ALA A 21 5.85 1.88 -14.82
N SER A 22 4.81 2.41 -14.16
CA SER A 22 3.44 2.44 -14.71
C SER A 22 2.88 3.84 -14.89
N SER A 23 2.11 4.01 -15.96
CA SER A 23 1.54 5.29 -16.40
C SER A 23 0.13 5.58 -15.87
N SER A 24 -0.53 4.66 -15.14
CA SER A 24 -1.87 4.86 -14.61
C SER A 24 -1.92 4.62 -13.08
N PRO A 25 -2.52 5.52 -12.29
CA PRO A 25 -2.74 5.34 -10.85
C PRO A 25 -3.48 4.05 -10.50
N THR A 26 -4.45 3.62 -11.31
CA THR A 26 -5.10 2.32 -11.15
C THR A 26 -4.08 1.18 -11.17
N GLU A 27 -3.21 1.20 -12.17
CA GLU A 27 -2.24 0.12 -12.38
C GLU A 27 -1.11 0.18 -11.34
N GLN A 28 -0.72 1.38 -10.90
CA GLN A 28 0.19 1.57 -9.77
C GLN A 28 -0.33 0.89 -8.49
N LEU A 29 -1.62 1.01 -8.15
CA LEU A 29 -2.20 0.32 -6.99
C LEU A 29 -2.21 -1.22 -7.16
N ARG A 30 -2.43 -1.72 -8.38
CA ARG A 30 -2.34 -3.17 -8.66
C ARG A 30 -0.94 -3.71 -8.51
N MET A 31 0.05 -3.03 -9.10
CA MET A 31 1.45 -3.43 -8.99
C MET A 31 1.93 -3.34 -7.55
N LEU A 32 1.53 -2.30 -6.80
CA LEU A 32 1.84 -2.20 -5.38
C LEU A 32 1.40 -3.45 -4.61
N ALA A 33 0.15 -3.90 -4.81
CA ALA A 33 -0.35 -5.09 -4.15
C ALA A 33 0.45 -6.35 -4.52
N GLN A 34 0.82 -6.51 -5.79
CA GLN A 34 1.68 -7.61 -6.22
C GLN A 34 3.06 -7.54 -5.54
N THR A 35 3.75 -6.40 -5.65
CA THR A 35 5.10 -6.20 -5.11
C THR A 35 5.13 -6.39 -3.59
N VAL A 36 4.17 -5.81 -2.86
CA VAL A 36 4.09 -5.95 -1.40
C VAL A 36 3.78 -7.40 -1.02
N GLY A 37 2.85 -8.06 -1.71
CA GLY A 37 2.50 -9.45 -1.43
C GLY A 37 3.69 -10.40 -1.61
N GLU A 38 4.41 -10.28 -2.73
CA GLU A 38 5.62 -11.08 -2.99
C GLU A 38 6.72 -10.81 -1.96
N ARG A 39 6.93 -9.54 -1.62
CA ARG A 39 7.98 -9.14 -0.68
C ARG A 39 7.68 -9.59 0.75
N MET A 40 6.42 -9.55 1.19
CA MET A 40 6.03 -10.08 2.50
C MET A 40 6.26 -11.60 2.57
N THR A 41 6.00 -12.34 1.49
CA THR A 41 6.34 -13.77 1.41
C THR A 41 7.86 -14.00 1.54
N GLN A 42 8.68 -13.22 0.85
CA GLN A 42 10.14 -13.35 0.88
C GLN A 42 10.75 -12.96 2.24
N ALA A 43 10.18 -11.93 2.88
CA ALA A 43 10.65 -11.38 4.15
C ALA A 43 9.95 -11.98 5.38
N ALA A 44 9.11 -13.01 5.20
CA ALA A 44 8.27 -13.56 6.27
C ALA A 44 9.06 -13.94 7.54
N ALA A 45 10.28 -14.49 7.37
CA ALA A 45 11.15 -14.87 8.48
C ALA A 45 11.63 -13.67 9.33
N MET A 46 11.66 -12.45 8.77
CA MET A 46 12.10 -11.23 9.45
C MET A 46 10.95 -10.47 10.13
N LEU A 47 9.69 -10.77 9.78
CA LEU A 47 8.51 -10.06 10.29
C LEU A 47 8.40 -10.04 11.83
N PRO A 48 8.67 -11.13 12.58
CA PRO A 48 8.58 -11.10 14.04
C PRO A 48 9.53 -10.09 14.68
N ALA A 49 10.77 -10.02 14.19
CA ALA A 49 11.76 -9.06 14.67
C ALA A 49 11.34 -7.62 14.33
N ASN A 50 10.75 -7.40 13.15
CA ASN A 50 10.24 -6.09 12.74
C ASN A 50 9.10 -5.60 13.63
N VAL A 51 8.19 -6.49 14.04
CA VAL A 51 7.07 -6.14 14.94
C VAL A 51 7.52 -5.91 16.39
N GLU A 52 8.59 -6.55 16.86
CA GLU A 52 9.15 -6.28 18.19
C GLU A 52 9.49 -4.79 18.37
N PHE A 53 9.91 -4.10 17.31
CA PHE A 53 10.16 -2.65 17.34
C PHE A 53 8.91 -1.81 17.62
N TRP A 54 7.71 -2.29 17.28
CA TRP A 54 6.47 -1.57 17.61
C TRP A 54 6.29 -1.44 19.12
N SER A 55 6.76 -2.42 19.91
CA SER A 55 6.72 -2.35 21.38
C SER A 55 7.54 -1.19 21.94
N HIS A 56 8.57 -0.75 21.21
CA HIS A 56 9.48 0.32 21.63
C HIS A 56 8.99 1.73 21.27
N LEU A 57 7.98 1.89 20.41
CA LEU A 57 7.47 3.20 19.95
C LEU A 57 7.10 4.18 21.07
N SER A 58 6.53 3.65 22.16
CA SER A 58 6.08 4.45 23.29
C SER A 58 7.23 4.89 24.22
N ARG A 59 8.38 4.22 24.19
CA ARG A 59 9.46 4.37 25.18
C ARG A 59 10.81 4.76 24.61
N ASN A 60 11.02 4.63 23.30
CA ASN A 60 12.27 4.95 22.62
C ASN A 60 12.04 6.02 21.55
N GLU A 61 12.54 7.24 21.81
CA GLU A 61 12.37 8.39 20.94
C GLU A 61 13.05 8.23 19.57
N ALA A 62 14.22 7.59 19.51
CA ALA A 62 14.90 7.33 18.24
C ALA A 62 14.10 6.37 17.34
N VAL A 63 13.52 5.33 17.93
CA VAL A 63 12.62 4.39 17.23
C VAL A 63 11.36 5.12 16.75
N ARG A 64 10.74 5.92 17.62
CA ARG A 64 9.56 6.73 17.26
C ARG A 64 9.83 7.64 16.08
N GLN A 65 10.95 8.37 16.08
CA GLN A 65 11.33 9.25 14.98
C GLN A 65 11.61 8.48 13.67
N GLY A 66 12.17 7.28 13.77
CA GLY A 66 12.32 6.37 12.64
C GLY A 66 10.98 6.03 11.99
N PHE A 67 10.02 5.58 12.79
CA PHE A 67 8.66 5.27 12.33
C PHE A 67 7.88 6.48 11.83
N GLN A 68 8.05 7.66 12.45
CA GLN A 68 7.46 8.90 11.96
C GLN A 68 7.92 9.22 10.53
N ARG A 69 9.23 9.12 10.26
CA ARG A 69 9.77 9.30 8.91
C ARG A 69 9.24 8.24 7.95
N LEU A 70 9.31 6.97 8.35
CA LEU A 70 8.81 5.85 7.54
C LEU A 70 7.35 6.05 7.12
N PHE A 71 6.46 6.27 8.09
CA PHE A 71 5.04 6.44 7.77
C PHE A 71 4.75 7.73 7.00
N ALA A 72 5.47 8.83 7.27
CA ALA A 72 5.32 10.05 6.48
C ALA A 72 5.67 9.80 5.00
N THR A 73 6.77 9.09 4.76
CA THR A 73 7.23 8.73 3.41
C THR A 73 6.25 7.79 2.71
N LEU A 74 5.80 6.72 3.38
CA LEU A 74 4.83 5.78 2.81
C LEU A 74 3.48 6.45 2.53
N ARG A 75 2.93 7.20 3.49
CA ARG A 75 1.66 7.91 3.31
C ARG A 75 1.74 8.90 2.17
N GLY A 76 2.80 9.71 2.12
CA GLY A 76 2.98 10.70 1.06
C GLY A 76 3.01 10.08 -0.34
N ARG A 77 3.72 8.95 -0.51
CA ARG A 77 3.75 8.25 -1.82
C ARG A 77 2.38 7.69 -2.19
N LEU A 78 1.70 7.01 -1.27
CA LEU A 78 0.38 6.44 -1.52
C LEU A 78 -0.68 7.52 -1.77
N ALA A 79 -0.63 8.63 -1.02
CA ALA A 79 -1.50 9.76 -1.22
C ALA A 79 -1.30 10.40 -2.60
N SER A 80 -0.04 10.48 -3.09
CA SER A 80 0.25 10.96 -4.45
C SER A 80 -0.47 10.13 -5.51
N ILE A 81 -0.44 8.79 -5.41
CA ILE A 81 -1.13 7.90 -6.35
C ILE A 81 -2.64 8.20 -6.36
N VAL A 82 -3.24 8.33 -5.18
CA VAL A 82 -4.68 8.63 -5.06
C VAL A 82 -4.99 10.02 -5.64
N GLN A 83 -4.18 11.04 -5.33
CA GLN A 83 -4.33 12.39 -5.86
C GLN A 83 -4.20 12.45 -7.38
N GLU A 84 -3.22 11.73 -7.94
CA GLU A 84 -3.02 11.62 -9.38
C GLU A 84 -4.22 10.95 -10.06
N GLY A 85 -4.77 9.88 -9.48
CA GLY A 85 -5.97 9.24 -10.02
C GLY A 85 -7.22 10.11 -9.95
N ILE A 86 -7.36 10.94 -8.91
CA ILE A 86 -8.42 11.97 -8.83
C ILE A 86 -8.21 13.01 -9.94
N ALA A 87 -6.99 13.54 -10.09
CA ALA A 87 -6.68 14.58 -11.07
C ALA A 87 -6.86 14.10 -12.53
N GLN A 88 -6.59 12.82 -12.80
CA GLN A 88 -6.80 12.18 -14.09
C GLN A 88 -8.26 11.75 -14.34
N GLY A 89 -9.13 11.86 -13.32
CA GLY A 89 -10.53 11.45 -13.39
C GLY A 89 -10.74 9.92 -13.35
N GLU A 90 -9.70 9.14 -13.05
CA GLU A 90 -9.80 7.70 -12.81
C GLU A 90 -10.51 7.39 -11.49
N PHE A 91 -10.25 8.20 -10.46
CA PHE A 91 -10.79 8.01 -9.12
C PHE A 91 -11.81 9.09 -8.74
N ILE A 92 -12.74 8.74 -7.84
CA ILE A 92 -13.65 9.68 -7.18
C ILE A 92 -12.90 10.54 -6.15
N GLU A 93 -13.44 11.73 -5.82
CA GLU A 93 -12.87 12.57 -4.77
C GLU A 93 -12.97 11.88 -3.39
N VAL A 94 -11.81 11.70 -2.76
CA VAL A 94 -11.64 11.17 -1.39
C VAL A 94 -10.49 11.90 -0.70
N ASN A 95 -10.38 11.74 0.62
CA ASN A 95 -9.19 12.20 1.35
C ASN A 95 -8.01 11.23 1.10
N ALA A 96 -7.07 11.63 0.24
CA ALA A 96 -5.94 10.82 -0.15
C ALA A 96 -5.02 10.39 1.00
N GLU A 97 -4.80 11.26 2.00
CA GLU A 97 -3.95 10.97 3.17
C GLU A 97 -4.61 9.93 4.09
N GLU A 98 -5.92 10.03 4.28
CA GLU A 98 -6.70 9.04 5.03
C GLU A 98 -6.73 7.71 4.29
N THR A 99 -6.96 7.72 2.96
CA THR A 99 -6.90 6.51 2.13
C THR A 99 -5.54 5.82 2.20
N ALA A 100 -4.45 6.58 2.10
CA ALA A 100 -3.09 6.07 2.28
C ALA A 100 -2.88 5.45 3.66
N SER A 101 -3.38 6.11 4.71
CA SER A 101 -3.29 5.60 6.09
C SER A 101 -4.06 4.29 6.27
N LEU A 102 -5.25 4.17 5.67
CA LEU A 102 -6.05 2.95 5.72
C LEU A 102 -5.38 1.78 5.01
N LEU A 103 -4.70 2.04 3.88
CA LEU A 103 -3.95 1.01 3.17
C LEU A 103 -2.82 0.45 4.02
N ILE A 104 -2.04 1.32 4.68
CA ILE A 104 -0.96 0.91 5.59
C ILE A 104 -1.55 0.11 6.77
N ALA A 105 -2.62 0.62 7.39
CA ALA A 105 -3.25 -0.04 8.53
C ALA A 105 -3.77 -1.46 8.20
N ALA A 106 -4.26 -1.68 6.97
CA ALA A 106 -4.68 -3.00 6.52
C ALA A 106 -3.50 -3.99 6.49
N TYR A 107 -2.34 -3.57 5.98
CA TYR A 107 -1.13 -4.40 6.00
C TYR A 107 -0.62 -4.66 7.42
N ASP A 108 -0.62 -3.65 8.29
CA ASP A 108 -0.24 -3.84 9.70
C ASP A 108 -1.14 -4.88 10.39
N GLY A 109 -2.45 -4.83 10.12
CA GLY A 109 -3.41 -5.82 10.61
C GLY A 109 -3.20 -7.23 10.04
N LEU A 110 -2.77 -7.35 8.78
CA LEU A 110 -2.40 -8.63 8.17
C LEU A 110 -1.13 -9.20 8.78
N ILE A 111 -0.14 -8.37 9.12
CA ILE A 111 1.08 -8.80 9.83
C ILE A 111 0.71 -9.40 11.18
N LEU A 112 -0.19 -8.76 11.94
CA LEU A 112 -0.64 -9.30 13.23
C LEU A 112 -1.36 -10.64 13.09
N GLN A 113 -2.20 -10.80 12.06
CA GLN A 113 -2.88 -12.08 11.77
C GLN A 113 -1.88 -13.16 11.37
N TRP A 114 -0.92 -12.84 10.50
CA TRP A 114 0.13 -13.78 10.09
C TRP A 114 1.00 -14.21 11.27
N LEU A 115 1.36 -13.30 12.19
CA LEU A 115 2.11 -13.66 13.40
C LEU A 115 1.33 -14.58 14.34
N ALA A 116 0.01 -14.44 14.40
CA ALA A 116 -0.85 -15.29 15.22
C ALA A 116 -1.08 -16.67 14.58
N ASP A 117 -1.27 -16.72 13.26
CA ASP A 117 -1.49 -17.95 12.50
C ASP A 117 -0.88 -17.84 11.08
N PRO A 118 0.40 -18.19 10.91
CA PRO A 118 1.11 -18.04 9.63
C PRO A 118 0.52 -18.88 8.49
N GLN A 119 -0.26 -19.93 8.80
CA GLN A 119 -0.86 -20.81 7.78
C GLN A 119 -2.09 -20.19 7.14
N GLN A 120 -2.70 -19.18 7.78
CA GLN A 120 -3.96 -18.57 7.36
C GLN A 120 -3.76 -17.31 6.50
N VAL A 121 -2.53 -16.78 6.39
CA VAL A 121 -2.24 -15.58 5.60
C VAL A 121 -1.24 -15.92 4.50
N ASP A 122 -1.78 -16.17 3.30
CA ASP A 122 -1.01 -16.29 2.05
C ASP A 122 -0.86 -14.91 1.40
N TRP A 123 0.20 -14.17 1.73
CA TRP A 123 0.41 -12.75 1.43
C TRP A 123 -0.03 -12.20 0.06
N PRO A 124 0.17 -12.91 -1.07
CA PRO A 124 -0.31 -12.46 -2.38
C PRO A 124 -1.83 -12.31 -2.44
N ALA A 125 -2.60 -13.24 -1.86
CA ALA A 125 -4.06 -13.24 -1.95
C ALA A 125 -4.76 -12.06 -1.24
N PRO A 126 -4.48 -11.74 0.04
CA PRO A 126 -5.07 -10.59 0.71
C PRO A 126 -4.53 -9.26 0.14
N SER A 127 -3.31 -9.22 -0.37
CA SER A 127 -2.78 -8.04 -1.07
C SER A 127 -3.58 -7.71 -2.34
N GLN A 128 -3.82 -8.73 -3.18
CA GLN A 128 -4.67 -8.58 -4.37
C GLN A 128 -6.12 -8.21 -4.01
N THR A 129 -6.66 -8.84 -2.97
CA THR A 129 -8.01 -8.53 -2.47
C THR A 129 -8.12 -7.10 -1.97
N LEU A 130 -7.13 -6.62 -1.22
CA LEU A 130 -7.08 -5.26 -0.69
C LEU A 130 -7.03 -4.22 -1.82
N SER A 131 -6.18 -4.43 -2.82
CA SER A 131 -6.15 -3.59 -4.03
C SER A 131 -7.48 -3.61 -4.77
N HIS A 132 -8.09 -4.79 -4.96
CA HIS A 132 -9.37 -4.91 -5.65
C HIS A 132 -10.50 -4.16 -4.90
N VAL A 133 -10.60 -4.33 -3.59
CA VAL A 133 -11.60 -3.62 -2.76
C VAL A 133 -11.37 -2.12 -2.78
N LEU A 134 -10.11 -1.68 -2.67
CA LEU A 134 -9.75 -0.26 -2.72
C LEU A 134 -10.10 0.34 -4.08
N LEU A 135 -9.67 -0.29 -5.18
CA LEU A 135 -9.96 0.16 -6.54
C LEU A 135 -11.47 0.19 -6.81
N HIS A 136 -12.22 -0.82 -6.36
CA HIS A 136 -13.67 -0.82 -6.49
C HIS A 136 -14.32 0.37 -5.75
N GLY A 137 -13.77 0.78 -4.61
CA GLY A 137 -14.25 1.96 -3.87
C GLY A 137 -13.80 3.30 -4.46
N LEU A 138 -12.64 3.33 -5.15
CA LEU A 138 -12.06 4.55 -5.72
C LEU A 138 -12.47 4.81 -7.15
N GLN A 139 -12.66 3.79 -7.98
CA GLN A 139 -12.85 3.96 -9.41
C GLN A 139 -14.16 4.68 -9.72
N LYS A 140 -14.04 5.71 -10.57
CA LYS A 140 -15.21 6.37 -11.12
C LYS A 140 -15.93 5.41 -12.06
N SER A 141 -17.21 5.13 -11.78
CA SER A 141 -18.02 4.36 -12.73
C SER A 141 -18.08 5.11 -14.07
N PRO A 142 -17.96 4.43 -15.22
CA PRO A 142 -18.12 5.09 -16.50
C PRO A 142 -19.51 5.72 -16.56
N ASP A 143 -19.57 6.99 -16.97
CA ASP A 143 -20.83 7.71 -17.11
C ASP A 143 -21.77 6.90 -18.04
N PRO A 144 -22.99 6.51 -17.61
CA PRO A 144 -23.89 5.70 -18.43
C PRO A 144 -24.29 6.40 -19.72
N THR A 145 -24.12 7.72 -19.81
CA THR A 145 -24.41 8.54 -21.00
C THR A 145 -23.37 8.38 -22.11
N THR A 146 -22.11 8.10 -21.79
CA THR A 146 -21.04 7.92 -22.80
C THR A 146 -21.12 6.56 -23.50
N ALA A 147 -21.69 5.55 -22.85
CA ALA A 147 -21.85 4.20 -23.40
C ALA A 147 -23.00 4.09 -24.43
N GLN A 148 -23.97 5.01 -24.42
CA GLN A 148 -25.13 4.97 -25.34
C GLN A 148 -24.89 5.70 -26.68
N GLY A 149 -23.80 6.46 -26.82
CA GLY A 149 -23.46 7.18 -28.05
C GLY A 149 -22.73 6.35 -29.11
N ALA A 150 -22.13 5.21 -28.75
CA ALA A 150 -21.25 4.43 -29.63
C ALA A 150 -21.96 3.32 -30.42
N SER A 151 -23.30 3.24 -30.39
CA SER A 151 -24.08 2.18 -31.04
C SER A 151 -25.04 2.71 -32.11
N ARG A 152 -24.81 3.93 -32.61
CA ARG A 152 -25.52 4.50 -33.76
C ARG A 152 -24.53 5.23 -34.65
N ASP A 153 -23.83 4.48 -35.49
CA ASP A 153 -23.31 4.90 -36.79
C ASP A 153 -23.13 3.65 -37.68
#